data_AF-A0A1E5UQK1-F1
#
_entry.id   AF-A0A1E5UQK1-F1
#
_cell.length_a   1.000
_cell.length_b   1.000
_cell.length_c   1.000
_cell.angle_alpha   90.00
_cell.angle_beta   90.00
_cell.angle_gamma   90.00
#
_symmetry.space_group_name_H-M   'P 1'
#
loop_
_entity.id
_entity.type
_entity.pdbx_description
1 polymer ?
#
loop_
_entity_poly.entity_id
_entity_poly.type
_entity_poly.pdbx_seq_one_letter_code
_entity_poly.pdbx_strand_id
1 'polypeptide(L)'
;LDRLRDVDILDLEGTAHEVAFMKRLFNWARKLKRVTLIYRSISLSRTKEVREKLLSYAMPETCISLMKYPHSEQQSCTFLSRQQ
;
A
#
# COMPACT_ATOMS: atom_id res chain seq x y z
N LEU A 1 3.32 -13.07 11.93
CA LEU A 1 3.45 -12.83 10.46
C LEU A 1 4.93 -12.69 10.10
N ASP A 2 5.79 -13.49 10.74
CA ASP A 2 7.19 -13.10 10.97
C ASP A 2 8.11 -13.44 9.80
N ARG A 3 7.53 -14.05 8.77
CA ARG A 3 8.17 -14.38 7.49
C ARG A 3 7.46 -13.72 6.31
N LEU A 4 6.36 -13.01 6.55
CA LEU A 4 5.62 -12.32 5.49
C LEU A 4 6.48 -11.19 4.96
N ARG A 5 6.83 -11.24 3.67
CA ARG A 5 7.65 -10.23 3.01
C ARG A 5 6.86 -9.40 2.02
N ASP A 6 5.89 -10.00 1.35
CA ASP A 6 5.20 -9.38 0.23
C ASP A 6 3.69 -9.62 0.36
N VAL A 7 2.89 -8.57 0.16
CA VAL A 7 1.43 -8.63 0.20
C VAL A 7 0.83 -7.77 -0.89
N ASP A 8 -0.16 -8.33 -1.59
CA ASP A 8 -1.02 -7.59 -2.49
C ASP A 8 -2.43 -7.52 -1.89
N ILE A 9 -3.00 -6.31 -1.85
CA ILE A 9 -4.33 -6.06 -1.30
C ILE A 9 -5.19 -5.48 -2.42
N LEU A 10 -6.23 -6.23 -2.75
CA LEU A 10 -7.13 -5.94 -3.86
C LEU A 10 -8.35 -5.17 -3.38
N ASP A 11 -8.97 -4.44 -4.32
CA ASP A 11 -10.26 -3.76 -4.15
C ASP A 11 -10.35 -2.83 -2.94
N LEU A 12 -9.26 -2.13 -2.65
CA LEU A 12 -9.20 -1.22 -1.51
C LEU A 12 -10.04 0.04 -1.78
N GLU A 13 -10.94 0.38 -0.86
CA GLU A 13 -11.83 1.55 -0.98
C GLU A 13 -11.32 2.76 -0.19
N GLY A 14 -10.38 2.53 0.72
CA GLY A 14 -9.74 3.56 1.53
C GLY A 14 -10.56 3.97 2.75
N THR A 15 -11.44 3.10 3.22
CA THR A 15 -12.23 3.25 4.44
C THR A 15 -11.34 3.33 5.68
N ALA A 16 -11.88 3.87 6.78
CA ALA A 16 -11.15 3.91 8.05
C ALA A 16 -10.79 2.52 8.57
N HIS A 17 -11.64 1.52 8.31
CA HIS A 17 -11.42 0.14 8.72
C HIS A 17 -10.24 -0.51 7.98
N GLU A 18 -10.14 -0.31 6.66
CA GLU A 18 -9.02 -0.81 5.87
C GLU A 18 -7.69 -0.16 6.30
N VAL A 19 -7.69 1.15 6.55
CA VAL A 19 -6.49 1.84 7.05
C VAL A 19 -6.08 1.32 8.44
N ALA A 20 -7.03 1.07 9.33
CA ALA A 20 -6.76 0.48 10.64
C ALA A 20 -6.21 -0.95 10.53
N PHE A 21 -6.73 -1.74 9.59
CA PHE A 21 -6.20 -3.07 9.28
C PHE A 21 -4.75 -2.99 8.83
N MET A 22 -4.41 -2.08 7.90
CA MET A 22 -3.04 -1.91 7.42
C MET A 22 -2.06 -1.54 8.52
N LYS A 23 -2.47 -0.65 9.43
CA LYS A 23 -1.66 -0.32 10.61
C LYS A 23 -1.35 -1.56 11.45
N ARG A 24 -2.35 -2.42 11.68
CA ARG A 24 -2.16 -3.68 12.42
C ARG A 24 -1.26 -4.65 11.64
N LEU A 25 -1.42 -4.72 10.32
CA LEU A 25 -0.59 -5.55 9.45
C LEU A 25 0.89 -5.16 9.57
N PHE A 26 1.24 -3.87 9.50
CA PHE A 26 2.62 -3.42 9.65
C PHE A 26 3.21 -3.75 11.03
N ASN A 27 2.40 -3.64 12.09
CA ASN A 27 2.84 -4.00 13.43
C ASN A 27 3.13 -5.50 13.59
N TRP A 28 2.34 -6.36 12.92
CA TRP A 28 2.50 -7.81 13.02
C TRP A 28 3.52 -8.39 12.04
N ALA A 29 3.64 -7.80 10.84
CA ALA A 29 4.51 -8.27 9.78
C ALA A 29 5.83 -7.47 9.76
N ARG A 30 6.63 -7.57 10.82
CA ARG A 30 7.88 -6.78 10.95
C ARG A 30 8.91 -7.01 9.84
N LYS A 31 8.80 -8.09 9.07
CA LYS A 31 9.68 -8.40 7.92
C LYS A 31 9.07 -8.05 6.56
N LEU A 32 7.94 -7.33 6.56
CA LEU A 32 7.29 -6.90 5.33
C LEU A 32 8.22 -5.94 4.56
N LYS A 33 8.39 -6.22 3.28
CA LYS A 33 9.27 -5.51 2.35
C LYS A 33 8.48 -4.90 1.19
N ARG A 34 7.41 -5.53 0.72
CA ARG A 34 6.56 -4.97 -0.33
C ARG A 34 5.09 -5.06 0.03
N VAL A 35 4.38 -3.97 -0.25
CA VAL A 35 2.92 -3.90 -0.20
C VAL A 35 2.41 -3.27 -1.48
N THR A 36 1.53 -3.97 -2.17
CA THR A 36 0.82 -3.44 -3.33
C THR A 36 -0.64 -3.23 -2.96
N LEU A 37 -1.14 -2.01 -3.18
CA LEU A 37 -2.52 -1.65 -2.91
C LEU A 37 -3.21 -1.37 -4.24
N ILE A 38 -4.23 -2.18 -4.55
CA ILE A 38 -4.98 -2.09 -5.80
C ILE A 38 -6.36 -1.50 -5.49
N TYR A 39 -6.65 -0.35 -6.09
CA TYR A 39 -7.89 0.41 -5.83
C TYR A 39 -8.83 0.34 -7.02
N ARG A 40 -10.14 0.16 -6.76
CA ARG A 40 -11.16 0.08 -7.82
C ARG A 40 -11.73 1.45 -8.20
N SER A 41 -12.32 2.16 -7.23
CA SER A 41 -13.12 3.37 -7.50
C SER A 41 -12.84 4.54 -6.56
N ILE A 42 -11.67 4.55 -5.92
CA ILE A 42 -11.26 5.61 -4.99
C ILE A 42 -10.87 6.89 -5.76
N SER A 43 -11.14 8.07 -5.20
CA SER A 43 -10.67 9.33 -5.77
C SER A 43 -9.16 9.50 -5.58
N LEU A 44 -8.49 10.20 -6.50
CA LEU A 44 -7.04 10.44 -6.42
C LEU A 44 -6.64 11.14 -5.12
N SER A 45 -7.44 12.10 -4.63
CA SER A 45 -7.19 12.79 -3.36
C SER A 45 -7.24 11.83 -2.18
N ARG A 46 -8.21 10.92 -2.17
CA ARG A 46 -8.33 9.89 -1.14
C ARG A 46 -7.20 8.86 -1.23
N THR A 47 -6.80 8.44 -2.44
CA THR A 47 -5.61 7.59 -2.64
C THR A 47 -4.37 8.20 -2.03
N LYS A 48 -4.13 9.50 -2.26
CA LYS A 48 -3.00 10.23 -1.68
C LYS A 48 -3.07 10.25 -0.15
N GLU A 49 -4.22 10.57 0.42
CA GLU A 49 -4.38 10.58 1.89
C GLU A 49 -4.12 9.20 2.50
N VAL A 50 -4.65 8.14 1.90
CA VAL A 50 -4.40 6.76 2.35
C VAL A 50 -2.91 6.44 2.24
N ARG A 51 -2.26 6.76 1.12
CA ARG A 51 -0.82 6.54 0.94
C ARG A 51 0.00 7.18 2.06
N GLU A 52 -0.22 8.47 2.31
CA GLU A 52 0.55 9.20 3.34
C GLU A 52 0.34 8.61 4.73
N LYS A 53 -0.89 8.22 5.07
CA LYS A 53 -1.18 7.53 6.34
C LYS A 53 -0.43 6.20 6.42
N LEU A 54 -0.42 5.41 5.36
CA LEU A 54 0.25 4.12 5.36
C LEU A 54 1.78 4.26 5.42
N LEU A 55 2.35 5.24 4.72
CA LEU A 55 3.77 5.59 4.82
C LEU A 55 4.15 5.98 6.25
N SER A 56 3.27 6.65 6.99
CA SER A 56 3.50 6.99 8.40
C SER A 56 3.52 5.78 9.35
N TYR A 57 2.94 4.64 8.93
CA TYR A 57 2.90 3.42 9.73
C TYR A 57 3.94 2.38 9.31
N ALA A 58 4.42 2.47 8.08
CA ALA A 58 5.30 1.48 7.48
C ALA A 58 6.72 1.58 8.04
N MET A 59 7.43 0.45 8.04
CA MET A 59 8.85 0.45 8.32
C MET A 59 9.61 1.14 7.17
N PRO A 60 10.74 1.82 7.44
CA PRO A 60 11.51 2.53 6.40
C PRO A 60 11.89 1.65 5.20
N GLU A 61 12.07 0.35 5.42
CA GLU A 61 12.44 -0.62 4.39
C GLU A 61 11.23 -1.23 3.66
N THR A 62 10.00 -0.87 4.04
CA THR A 62 8.78 -1.33 3.38
C THR A 62 8.50 -0.46 2.15
N CYS A 63 8.50 -1.07 0.98
CA CYS A 63 8.08 -0.46 -0.27
C CYS A 63 6.55 -0.55 -0.39
N ILE A 64 5.88 0.59 -0.56
CA ILE A 64 4.44 0.66 -0.79
C ILE A 64 4.17 1.15 -2.22
N SER A 65 3.46 0.33 -2.99
CA SER A 65 3.00 0.62 -4.35
C SER A 65 1.49 0.78 -4.37
N LEU A 66 1.01 1.78 -5.10
CA LEU A 66 -0.42 2.02 -5.29
C LEU A 66 -0.72 1.89 -6.77
N MET A 67 -1.68 1.03 -7.09
CA MET A 67 -2.11 0.75 -8.44
C MET A 67 -3.62 0.93 -8.54
N LYS A 68 -4.09 1.54 -9.61
CA LYS A 68 -5.51 1.44 -9.96
C LYS A 68 -5.74 0.06 -10.55
N TYR A 69 -6.89 -0.56 -10.27
CA TYR A 69 -7.28 -1.78 -10.94
C TYR A 69 -7.12 -1.56 -12.46
N PRO A 70 -6.32 -2.39 -13.16
CA PRO A 70 -6.15 -2.19 -14.59
C PRO A 70 -7.54 -2.36 -15.22
N HIS A 71 -8.03 -1.31 -15.86
CA HIS A 71 -9.09 -1.45 -16.85
C HIS A 71 -8.44 -2.10 -18.06
N SER A 72 -8.15 -3.40 -17.95
CA SER A 72 -7.49 -4.20 -18.98
C SER A 72 -6.35 -3.46 -19.69
N GLU A 73 -5.28 -3.08 -18.99
CA GLU A 73 -3.92 -2.88 -19.54
C GLU A 73 -2.95 -2.45 -18.43
N GLN A 74 -1.78 -3.09 -18.39
CA GLN A 74 -0.72 -2.86 -17.42
C GLN A 74 -0.19 -1.43 -17.54
N GLN A 75 -0.45 -0.57 -16.55
CA GLN A 75 0.32 0.66 -16.38
C GLN A 75 1.45 0.44 -15.38
N SER A 76 2.66 0.53 -15.93
CA SER A 76 3.96 0.33 -15.30
C SER A 76 4.22 1.31 -14.15
N CYS A 77 4.86 0.80 -13.10
CA CYS A 77 5.22 1.49 -11.87
C CYS A 77 6.07 2.74 -12.08
N THR A 78 5.79 3.81 -11.32
CA THR A 78 6.75 4.90 -11.09
C THR A 78 7.54 4.62 -9.82
N PHE A 79 8.82 4.27 -9.97
CA PHE A 79 9.76 4.14 -8.86
C PHE A 79 10.06 5.52 -8.27
N LEU A 80 9.68 5.75 -7.01
CA LEU A 80 10.20 6.86 -6.22
C LEU A 80 11.12 6.27 -5.14
N SER A 81 12.34 5.97 -5.54
CA SER A 81 13.43 5.74 -4.59
C SER A 81 13.77 7.05 -3.91
N ARG A 82 13.60 7.13 -2.58
CA ARG A 82 14.24 8.14 -1.74
C ARG A 82 15.75 7.93 -1.88
N GLN A 83 16.46 8.86 -2.52
CA GLN A 83 17.90 8.93 -2.37
C GLN A 83 18.19 9.55 -1.00
N GLN A 84 18.92 8.80 -0.17
CA GLN A 84 19.72 9.34 0.92
C GLN A 84 21.08 9.68 0.36
#